data_AF-A0A498LPJ2-F1
#
_entry.id   AF-A0A498LPJ2-F1
#
_cell.length_a   1.000
_cell.length_b   1.000
_cell.length_c   1.000
_cell.angle_alpha   90.00
_cell.angle_beta   90.00
_cell.angle_gamma   90.00
#
_symmetry.space_group_name_H-M   'P 1'
#
loop_
_entity.id
_entity.type
_entity.pdbx_description
1 polymer ?
#
loop_
_entity_poly.entity_id
_entity_poly.type
_entity_poly.pdbx_seq_one_letter_code
_entity_poly.pdbx_strand_id
1 'polypeptide(L)'
;MATARRTSQTPDASQSVSQSPTSADRKLFDKVLRRLDKLHKLSTDPRLGLKNSPPYLPELVSETAIQLTEVWAPYRGTMMAVPRGDEGDYLRIHIRHLLDKADRAVLLFKDGKEKMFEETSSYRRNLTKLSLLFSHMLNELRALFPGGRFEGDTYRITKTEAKDFWRKAFGHKYDKK
;
A
#
# COMPACT_ATOMS: atom_id res chain seq x y z
N MET A 1 42.77 0.96 -49.08
CA MET A 1 42.04 1.87 -48.17
C MET A 1 40.68 1.25 -47.88
N ALA A 2 40.52 0.62 -46.71
CA ALA A 2 39.28 -0.03 -46.29
C ALA A 2 38.72 0.71 -45.08
N THR A 3 37.50 1.22 -45.21
CA THR A 3 36.77 2.01 -44.23
C THR A 3 36.17 1.11 -43.14
N ALA A 4 36.59 1.32 -41.89
CA ALA A 4 36.07 0.63 -40.71
C ALA A 4 34.68 1.18 -40.34
N ARG A 5 33.65 0.35 -40.46
CA ARG A 5 32.28 0.67 -40.01
C ARG A 5 32.16 0.38 -38.52
N ARG A 6 32.20 1.44 -37.71
CA ARG A 6 31.95 1.43 -36.27
C ARG A 6 30.48 1.06 -36.01
N THR A 7 30.22 -0.15 -35.51
CA THR A 7 28.92 -0.55 -34.97
C THR A 7 28.74 0.11 -33.59
N SER A 8 27.91 1.15 -33.54
CA SER A 8 27.37 1.73 -32.32
C SER A 8 26.35 0.78 -31.70
N GLN A 9 26.75 0.07 -30.65
CA GLN A 9 25.82 -0.60 -29.74
C GLN A 9 25.11 0.47 -28.90
N THR A 10 23.80 0.62 -29.13
CA THR A 10 22.87 1.29 -28.22
C THR A 10 22.63 0.39 -26.99
N PRO A 11 22.66 0.92 -25.76
CA PRO A 11 22.36 0.11 -24.58
C PRO A 11 20.87 -0.21 -24.54
N ASP A 12 20.57 -1.49 -24.33
CA ASP A 12 19.23 -2.06 -24.21
C ASP A 12 18.49 -1.41 -23.03
N ALA A 13 17.27 -0.94 -23.27
CA ALA A 13 16.44 -0.34 -22.23
C ALA A 13 16.05 -1.44 -21.23
N SER A 14 16.57 -1.30 -20.01
CA SER A 14 16.39 -2.21 -18.88
C SER A 14 14.92 -2.61 -18.73
N GLN A 15 14.62 -3.87 -19.04
CA GLN A 15 13.43 -4.55 -18.56
C GLN A 15 13.42 -4.42 -17.03
N SER A 16 12.55 -3.57 -16.47
CA SER A 16 12.30 -3.58 -15.03
C SER A 16 11.49 -4.84 -14.73
N VAL A 17 12.16 -5.98 -14.67
CA VAL A 17 11.56 -7.21 -14.17
C VAL A 17 11.18 -6.93 -12.72
N SER A 18 9.88 -6.79 -12.45
CA SER A 18 9.39 -6.61 -11.10
C SER A 18 9.87 -7.76 -10.24
N GLN A 19 10.61 -7.44 -9.19
CA GLN A 19 11.13 -8.44 -8.29
C GLN A 19 10.00 -9.03 -7.45
N SER A 20 9.94 -10.36 -7.36
CA SER A 20 9.04 -11.03 -6.44
C SER A 20 9.26 -10.54 -4.99
N PRO A 21 8.18 -10.43 -4.18
CA PRO A 21 8.30 -10.13 -2.76
C PRO A 21 9.30 -11.07 -2.07
N THR A 22 10.23 -10.47 -1.33
CA THR A 22 11.32 -11.21 -0.68
C THR A 22 10.84 -11.92 0.60
N SER A 23 11.70 -12.74 1.21
CA SER A 23 11.46 -13.27 2.56
C SER A 23 11.33 -12.15 3.60
N ALA A 24 12.07 -11.05 3.45
CA ALA A 24 11.97 -9.89 4.33
C ALA A 24 10.61 -9.18 4.17
N ASP A 25 10.13 -9.02 2.94
CA ASP A 25 8.84 -8.40 2.66
C ASP A 25 7.68 -9.23 3.27
N ARG A 26 7.77 -10.56 3.22
CA ARG A 26 6.79 -11.45 3.89
C ARG A 26 6.80 -11.33 5.41
N LYS A 27 7.99 -11.23 6.02
CA LYS A 27 8.10 -10.95 7.47
C LYS A 27 7.50 -9.59 7.84
N LEU A 28 7.64 -8.59 6.97
CA LEU A 28 6.99 -7.29 7.16
C LEU A 28 5.47 -7.42 7.08
N PHE A 29 4.95 -8.18 6.11
CA PHE A 29 3.53 -8.49 6.01
C PHE A 29 2.97 -9.11 7.31
N ASP A 30 3.62 -10.14 7.85
CA ASP A 30 3.17 -10.76 9.11
C ASP A 30 3.24 -9.77 10.29
N LYS A 31 4.24 -8.88 10.29
CA LYS A 31 4.38 -7.84 11.30
C LYS A 31 3.24 -6.83 11.18
N VAL A 32 2.87 -6.42 9.97
CA VAL A 32 1.73 -5.52 9.72
C VAL A 32 0.44 -6.14 10.24
N LEU A 33 0.14 -7.40 9.92
CA LEU A 33 -1.07 -8.06 10.43
C LEU A 33 -1.15 -8.05 11.96
N ARG A 34 -0.04 -8.36 12.65
CA ARG A 34 0.03 -8.28 14.12
C ARG A 34 -0.18 -6.86 14.65
N ARG A 35 0.28 -5.84 13.91
CA ARG A 35 0.08 -4.43 14.29
C ARG A 35 -1.35 -3.97 14.07
N LEU A 36 -1.98 -4.38 12.97
CA LEU A 36 -3.39 -4.13 12.70
C LEU A 36 -4.29 -4.79 13.76
N ASP A 37 -4.06 -6.06 14.11
CA ASP A 37 -4.80 -6.72 15.20
C ASP A 37 -4.68 -5.97 16.53
N LYS A 38 -3.46 -5.54 16.90
CA LYS A 38 -3.25 -4.72 18.10
C LYS A 38 -3.99 -3.38 18.01
N LEU A 39 -3.93 -2.71 16.86
CA LEU A 39 -4.59 -1.44 16.65
C LEU A 39 -6.13 -1.58 16.73
N HIS A 40 -6.68 -2.66 16.19
CA HIS A 40 -8.10 -2.98 16.26
C HIS A 40 -8.56 -3.14 17.72
N LYS A 41 -7.80 -3.88 18.54
CA LYS A 41 -8.09 -4.03 19.97
C LYS A 41 -8.06 -2.71 20.72
N LEU A 42 -7.12 -1.82 20.37
CA LEU A 42 -7.04 -0.49 20.97
C LEU A 42 -8.20 0.40 20.54
N SER A 43 -8.55 0.40 19.25
CA SER A 43 -9.62 1.25 18.71
C SER A 43 -11.03 0.78 19.05
N THR A 44 -11.20 -0.45 19.52
CA THR A 44 -12.51 -0.99 19.97
C THR A 44 -12.77 -0.76 21.47
N ASP A 45 -11.88 -0.09 22.19
CA ASP A 45 -12.11 0.29 23.59
C ASP A 45 -13.36 1.20 23.70
N PRO A 46 -14.41 0.78 24.44
CA PRO A 46 -15.64 1.55 24.59
C PRO A 46 -15.42 2.96 25.15
N ARG A 47 -14.37 3.15 25.98
CA ARG A 47 -14.03 4.46 26.56
C ARG A 47 -13.64 5.49 25.50
N LEU A 48 -13.24 5.06 24.31
CA LEU A 48 -12.92 5.99 23.22
C LEU A 48 -14.18 6.65 22.65
N GLY A 49 -15.35 6.03 22.77
CA GLY A 49 -16.58 6.56 22.20
C GLY A 49 -16.49 6.83 20.69
N LEU A 50 -15.76 5.99 19.93
CA LEU A 50 -15.68 6.14 18.48
C LEU A 50 -17.06 5.90 17.86
N LYS A 51 -17.60 6.93 17.21
CA LYS A 51 -18.86 6.85 16.45
C LYS A 51 -18.61 6.00 15.21
N ASN A 52 -19.59 5.17 14.86
CA ASN A 52 -19.58 4.40 13.62
C ASN A 52 -19.90 5.31 12.42
N SER A 53 -19.00 6.23 12.13
CA SER A 53 -19.07 7.20 11.04
C SER A 53 -17.75 7.22 10.30
N PRO A 54 -17.74 7.30 8.96
CA PRO A 54 -16.51 7.41 8.21
C PRO A 54 -15.66 8.63 8.63
N PRO A 55 -14.33 8.49 8.79
CA PRO A 55 -13.55 7.25 8.75
C PRO A 55 -13.61 6.47 10.08
N TYR A 56 -14.22 5.28 10.08
CA TYR A 56 -14.35 4.44 11.28
C TYR A 56 -13.17 3.46 11.41
N LEU A 57 -12.24 3.77 12.32
CA LEU A 57 -10.96 3.07 12.43
C LEU A 57 -11.05 1.55 12.64
N PRO A 58 -11.90 1.01 13.54
CA PRO A 58 -11.98 -0.44 13.74
C PRO A 58 -12.32 -1.20 12.46
N GLU A 59 -13.31 -0.74 11.71
CA GLU A 59 -13.68 -1.33 10.42
C GLU A 59 -12.55 -1.20 9.41
N LEU A 60 -11.98 0.01 9.24
CA LEU A 60 -10.87 0.23 8.31
C LEU A 60 -9.67 -0.69 8.56
N VAL A 61 -9.31 -0.91 9.83
CA VAL A 61 -8.20 -1.80 10.21
C VAL A 61 -8.52 -3.26 9.86
N SER A 62 -9.74 -3.71 10.16
CA SER A 62 -10.19 -5.06 9.84
C SER A 62 -10.27 -5.30 8.33
N GLU A 63 -10.88 -4.37 7.59
CA GLU A 63 -10.95 -4.43 6.13
C GLU A 63 -9.56 -4.40 5.48
N THR A 64 -8.64 -3.59 6.01
CA THR A 64 -7.25 -3.56 5.53
C THR A 64 -6.58 -4.91 5.73
N ALA A 65 -6.77 -5.58 6.87
CA ALA A 65 -6.18 -6.89 7.12
C ALA A 65 -6.73 -7.98 6.17
N ILE A 66 -8.04 -7.93 5.86
CA ILE A 66 -8.70 -8.83 4.90
C ILE A 66 -8.12 -8.61 3.50
N GLN A 67 -8.19 -7.38 2.99
CA GLN A 67 -7.71 -7.04 1.64
C GLN A 67 -6.22 -7.38 1.49
N LEU A 68 -5.40 -7.06 2.49
CA LEU A 68 -3.98 -7.36 2.47
C LEU A 68 -3.72 -8.87 2.46
N THR A 69 -4.53 -9.66 3.16
CA THR A 69 -4.40 -11.12 3.16
C THR A 69 -4.72 -11.71 1.79
N GLU A 70 -5.76 -11.22 1.12
CA GLU A 70 -6.12 -11.64 -0.25
C GLU A 70 -5.01 -11.30 -1.24
N VAL A 71 -4.53 -10.06 -1.21
CA VAL A 71 -3.48 -9.56 -2.10
C VAL A 71 -2.16 -10.32 -1.92
N TRP A 72 -1.81 -10.70 -0.69
CA TRP A 72 -0.56 -11.42 -0.41
C TRP A 72 -0.68 -12.94 -0.51
N ALA A 73 -1.89 -13.50 -0.69
CA ALA A 73 -2.11 -14.94 -0.75
C ALA A 73 -1.24 -15.67 -1.81
N PRO A 74 -1.05 -15.14 -3.04
CA PRO A 74 -0.20 -15.78 -4.06
C PRO A 74 1.29 -15.87 -3.68
N TYR A 75 1.71 -15.13 -2.64
CA TYR A 75 3.10 -15.02 -2.19
C TYR A 75 3.36 -15.76 -0.86
N ARG A 76 2.44 -16.62 -0.40
CA ARG A 76 2.55 -17.35 0.88
C ARG A 76 2.76 -18.87 0.78
N GLY A 77 2.71 -19.47 -0.43
CA GLY A 77 2.84 -20.93 -0.66
C GLY A 77 4.28 -21.46 -0.87
N THR A 78 4.40 -22.63 -1.49
CA THR A 78 5.72 -23.17 -1.95
C THR A 78 6.05 -22.69 -3.36
N MET A 79 5.04 -22.63 -4.23
CA MET A 79 5.13 -21.96 -5.53
C MET A 79 4.62 -20.53 -5.39
N MET A 80 5.55 -19.57 -5.45
CA MET A 80 5.24 -18.15 -5.45
C MET A 80 4.77 -17.72 -6.82
N ALA A 81 3.72 -16.90 -6.88
CA ALA A 81 3.39 -16.18 -8.10
C ALA A 81 4.52 -15.22 -8.50
N VAL A 82 4.65 -15.00 -9.81
CA VAL A 82 5.49 -13.93 -10.36
C VAL A 82 4.63 -12.67 -10.42
N PRO A 83 5.03 -11.56 -9.77
CA PRO A 83 4.26 -10.31 -9.83
C PRO A 83 4.16 -9.79 -11.27
N ARG A 84 3.05 -9.14 -11.58
CA ARG A 84 2.82 -8.49 -12.88
C ARG A 84 3.24 -7.03 -12.85
N GLY A 85 3.75 -6.52 -13.96
CA GLY A 85 3.99 -5.09 -14.13
C GLY A 85 4.90 -4.52 -13.04
N ASP A 86 4.37 -3.63 -12.22
CA ASP A 86 5.03 -3.02 -11.05
C ASP A 86 4.44 -3.49 -9.69
N GLU A 87 3.66 -4.57 -9.70
CA GLU A 87 3.01 -5.15 -8.51
C GLU A 87 4.01 -5.41 -7.38
N GLY A 88 5.16 -6.03 -7.68
CA GLY A 88 6.18 -6.36 -6.67
C GLY A 88 6.74 -5.12 -5.97
N ASP A 89 6.95 -4.04 -6.72
CA ASP A 89 7.43 -2.77 -6.18
C ASP A 89 6.35 -2.07 -5.36
N TYR A 90 5.11 -2.06 -5.87
CA TYR A 90 3.96 -1.52 -5.15
C TYR A 90 3.76 -2.22 -3.80
N LEU A 91 3.68 -3.56 -3.79
CA LEU A 91 3.46 -4.34 -2.56
C LEU A 91 4.51 -4.04 -1.50
N ARG A 92 5.76 -3.93 -1.94
CA ARG A 92 6.91 -3.64 -1.10
C ARG A 92 6.86 -2.23 -0.51
N ILE A 93 6.48 -1.22 -1.29
CA ILE A 93 6.33 0.16 -0.81
C ILE A 93 5.12 0.25 0.13
N HIS A 94 3.99 -0.31 -0.29
CA HIS A 94 2.74 -0.28 0.46
C HIS A 94 2.89 -0.94 1.83
N ILE A 95 3.51 -2.12 1.92
CA ILE A 95 3.62 -2.83 3.19
C ILE A 95 4.51 -2.11 4.21
N ARG A 96 5.59 -1.48 3.76
CA ARG A 96 6.44 -0.66 4.64
C ARG A 96 5.70 0.58 5.10
N HIS A 97 5.02 1.25 4.18
CA HIS A 97 4.24 2.43 4.52
C HIS A 97 3.14 2.11 5.53
N LEU A 98 2.43 0.99 5.32
CA LEU A 98 1.36 0.53 6.20
C LEU A 98 1.90 0.17 7.59
N LEU A 99 3.06 -0.48 7.66
CA LEU A 99 3.73 -0.77 8.92
C LEU A 99 4.05 0.50 9.70
N ASP A 100 4.67 1.49 9.05
CA ASP A 100 5.02 2.76 9.70
C ASP A 100 3.79 3.48 10.26
N LYS A 101 2.68 3.47 9.52
CA LYS A 101 1.43 4.11 9.94
C LYS A 101 0.72 3.33 11.05
N ALA A 102 0.74 2.00 11.00
CA ALA A 102 0.24 1.16 12.09
C ALA A 102 1.07 1.30 13.37
N ASP A 103 2.41 1.31 13.26
CA ASP A 103 3.30 1.53 14.41
C ASP A 103 3.08 2.93 15.01
N ARG A 104 2.93 3.97 14.18
CA ARG A 104 2.60 5.33 14.64
C ARG A 104 1.25 5.40 15.34
N ALA A 105 0.23 4.70 14.83
CA ALA A 105 -1.08 4.66 15.47
C ALA A 105 -1.02 3.97 16.84
N VAL A 106 -0.34 2.81 16.92
CA VAL A 106 -0.13 2.12 18.20
C VAL A 106 0.66 2.98 19.19
N LEU A 107 1.68 3.71 18.72
CA LEU A 107 2.44 4.63 19.56
C LEU A 107 1.58 5.79 20.06
N LEU A 108 0.68 6.32 19.23
CA LEU A 108 -0.26 7.37 19.63
C LEU A 108 -1.13 6.95 20.83
N PHE A 109 -1.62 5.71 20.84
CA PHE A 109 -2.34 5.16 22.00
C PHE A 109 -1.46 5.05 23.24
N LYS A 110 -0.22 4.59 23.08
CA LYS A 110 0.75 4.43 24.16
C LYS A 110 1.12 5.78 24.80
N ASP A 111 1.32 6.81 23.99
CA ASP A 111 1.74 8.13 24.44
C ASP A 111 0.55 8.96 24.93
N GLY A 112 -0.62 8.80 24.31
CA GLY A 112 -1.85 9.51 24.66
C GLY A 112 -2.44 9.09 26.00
N LYS A 113 -2.38 7.79 26.34
CA LYS A 113 -2.94 7.23 27.58
C LYS A 113 -4.36 7.78 27.83
N GLU A 114 -4.59 8.42 28.97
CA GLU A 114 -5.89 9.00 29.33
C GLU A 114 -6.38 10.06 28.34
N LYS A 115 -5.48 10.81 27.70
CA LYS A 115 -5.85 11.81 26.68
C LYS A 115 -6.45 11.18 25.42
N MET A 116 -6.33 9.87 25.23
CA MET A 116 -7.07 9.17 24.18
C MET A 116 -8.57 9.16 24.45
N PHE A 117 -9.03 9.27 25.70
CA PHE A 117 -10.46 9.23 26.02
C PHE A 117 -11.08 10.63 26.02
N GLU A 118 -10.26 11.68 25.96
CA GLU A 118 -10.69 13.07 25.80
C GLU A 118 -10.93 13.40 24.33
N GLU A 119 -12.20 13.56 23.92
CA GLU A 119 -12.58 13.78 22.50
C GLU A 119 -11.92 15.03 21.89
N THR A 120 -11.71 16.09 22.67
CA THR A 120 -11.14 17.36 22.22
C THR A 120 -9.60 17.38 22.19
N SER A 121 -8.96 16.30 22.65
CA SER A 121 -7.50 16.25 22.79
C SER A 121 -6.78 16.25 21.45
N SER A 122 -5.52 16.70 21.46
CA SER A 122 -4.65 16.60 20.28
C SER A 122 -4.44 15.15 19.84
N TYR A 123 -4.41 14.21 20.77
CA TYR A 123 -4.28 12.79 20.49
C TYR A 123 -5.49 12.25 19.73
N ARG A 124 -6.70 12.68 20.09
CA ARG A 124 -7.90 12.27 19.35
C ARG A 124 -8.04 12.89 17.99
N ARG A 125 -7.67 14.15 17.83
CA ARG A 125 -7.53 14.75 16.49
C ARG A 125 -6.51 14.00 15.63
N ASN A 126 -5.37 13.59 16.21
CA ASN A 126 -4.35 12.81 15.50
C ASN A 126 -4.85 11.40 15.14
N LEU A 127 -5.65 10.77 16.00
CA LEU A 127 -6.28 9.49 15.70
C LEU A 127 -7.25 9.61 14.51
N THR A 128 -8.06 10.68 14.46
CA THR A 128 -8.95 10.95 13.32
C THR A 128 -8.16 11.13 12.02
N LYS A 129 -7.05 11.88 12.05
CA LYS A 129 -6.16 12.04 10.89
C LYS A 129 -5.57 10.70 10.43
N LEU A 130 -5.15 9.85 11.36
CA LEU A 130 -4.67 8.50 11.03
C LEU A 130 -5.78 7.63 10.45
N SER A 131 -6.99 7.73 10.97
CA SER A 131 -8.16 6.99 10.47
C SER A 131 -8.47 7.37 9.01
N LEU A 132 -8.41 8.67 8.69
CA LEU A 132 -8.54 9.15 7.31
C LEU A 132 -7.42 8.62 6.42
N LEU A 133 -6.17 8.60 6.92
CA LEU A 133 -5.04 8.03 6.18
C LEU A 133 -5.23 6.53 5.90
N PHE A 134 -5.67 5.74 6.89
CA PHE A 134 -5.98 4.32 6.68
C PHE A 134 -7.07 4.13 5.62
N SER A 135 -8.10 4.97 5.62
CA SER A 135 -9.13 4.95 4.57
C SER A 135 -8.54 5.18 3.18
N HIS A 136 -7.64 6.16 3.02
CA HIS A 136 -6.97 6.39 1.74
C HIS A 136 -6.07 5.24 1.31
N MET A 137 -5.29 4.66 2.24
CA MET A 137 -4.43 3.52 1.95
C MET A 137 -5.22 2.28 1.54
N LEU A 138 -6.35 2.01 2.21
CA LEU A 138 -7.23 0.91 1.86
C LEU A 138 -7.88 1.11 0.49
N ASN A 139 -8.36 2.34 0.21
CA ASN A 139 -8.95 2.66 -1.09
C ASN A 139 -7.94 2.58 -2.23
N GLU A 140 -6.70 3.01 -2.01
CA GLU A 140 -5.61 2.83 -2.98
C GLU A 140 -5.37 1.33 -3.25
N LEU A 141 -5.25 0.51 -2.20
CA LEU A 141 -5.05 -0.93 -2.34
C LEU A 141 -6.21 -1.59 -3.09
N ARG A 142 -7.46 -1.23 -2.78
CA ARG A 142 -8.65 -1.74 -3.49
C ARG A 142 -8.69 -1.29 -4.95
N ALA A 143 -8.29 -0.05 -5.24
CA ALA A 143 -8.29 0.49 -6.59
C ALA A 143 -7.22 -0.13 -7.50
N LEU A 144 -6.10 -0.58 -6.92
CA LEU A 144 -5.04 -1.26 -7.65
C LEU A 144 -5.21 -2.79 -7.69
N PHE A 145 -6.03 -3.35 -6.80
CA PHE A 145 -6.33 -4.78 -6.73
C PHE A 145 -7.83 -5.09 -6.86
N PRO A 146 -8.52 -4.64 -7.92
CA PRO A 146 -9.91 -5.02 -8.13
C PRO A 146 -10.01 -6.55 -8.28
N GLY A 147 -10.90 -7.17 -7.49
CA GLY A 147 -11.04 -8.64 -7.47
C GLY A 147 -9.76 -9.39 -7.03
N GLY A 148 -8.86 -8.73 -6.30
CA GLY A 148 -7.62 -9.31 -5.80
C GLY A 148 -6.50 -9.44 -6.84
N ARG A 149 -6.66 -8.87 -8.04
CA ARG A 149 -5.67 -8.91 -9.11
C ARG A 149 -5.06 -7.54 -9.33
N PHE A 150 -3.76 -7.50 -9.49
CA PHE A 150 -3.07 -6.25 -9.77
C PHE A 150 -3.47 -5.68 -11.13
N GLU A 151 -3.98 -4.45 -11.12
CA GLU A 151 -4.36 -3.65 -12.29
C GLU A 151 -3.72 -2.25 -12.26
N GLY A 152 -2.60 -2.08 -11.54
CA GLY A 152 -1.89 -0.80 -11.49
C GLY A 152 -1.32 -0.36 -12.84
N ASP A 153 -0.94 -1.34 -13.68
CA ASP A 153 -0.50 -1.13 -15.06
C ASP A 153 -1.61 -0.63 -15.99
N THR A 154 -2.86 -0.96 -15.67
CA THR A 154 -4.06 -0.58 -16.44
C THR A 154 -4.91 0.48 -15.73
N TYR A 155 -4.39 1.09 -14.66
CA TYR A 155 -5.11 2.05 -13.84
C TYR A 155 -5.62 3.24 -14.65
N ARG A 156 -6.95 3.47 -14.59
CA ARG A 156 -7.61 4.48 -15.41
C ARG A 156 -7.68 5.83 -14.72
N ILE A 157 -6.75 6.73 -15.06
CA ILE A 157 -6.81 8.14 -14.64
C ILE A 157 -8.02 8.82 -15.28
N THR A 158 -8.92 9.35 -14.44
CA THR A 158 -10.22 9.91 -14.85
C THR A 158 -10.12 11.15 -15.73
N LYS A 159 -9.17 12.06 -15.44
CA LYS A 159 -9.01 13.31 -16.19
C LYS A 159 -8.01 13.10 -17.33
N THR A 160 -8.43 13.39 -18.56
CA THR A 160 -7.62 13.19 -19.77
C THR A 160 -6.29 13.92 -19.69
N GLU A 161 -6.28 15.20 -19.29
CA GLU A 161 -5.05 15.99 -19.14
C GLU A 161 -4.06 15.37 -18.13
N ALA A 162 -4.56 14.86 -17.01
CA ALA A 162 -3.74 14.19 -16.00
C ALA A 162 -3.21 12.84 -16.51
N LYS A 163 -4.02 12.12 -17.30
CA LYS A 163 -3.61 10.87 -17.96
C LYS A 163 -2.49 11.13 -18.97
N ASP A 164 -2.59 12.19 -19.75
CA ASP A 164 -1.58 12.57 -20.73
C ASP A 164 -0.30 13.05 -20.05
N PHE A 165 -0.43 13.84 -18.99
CA PHE A 165 0.69 14.21 -18.13
C PHE A 165 1.42 12.98 -17.58
N TRP A 166 0.68 12.04 -16.97
CA TRP A 166 1.26 10.84 -16.38
C TRP A 166 1.99 10.00 -17.43
N ARG A 167 1.36 9.78 -18.59
CA ARG A 167 1.97 9.07 -19.72
C ARG A 167 3.23 9.75 -20.22
N LYS A 168 3.24 11.09 -20.30
CA LYS A 168 4.41 11.85 -20.76
C LYS A 168 5.55 11.83 -19.76
N ALA A 169 5.25 11.94 -18.46
CA ALA A 169 6.25 12.06 -17.40
C ALA A 169 6.84 10.71 -16.96
N PHE A 170 5.99 9.68 -16.89
CA PHE A 170 6.35 8.36 -16.35
C PHE A 170 6.31 7.25 -17.41
N GLY A 171 6.00 7.62 -18.67
CA GLY A 171 5.80 6.69 -19.77
C GLY A 171 4.44 5.97 -19.70
N HIS A 172 4.12 5.26 -20.78
CA HIS A 172 3.49 3.96 -20.59
C HIS A 172 4.64 3.01 -20.25
N LYS A 173 4.70 2.45 -19.05
CA LYS A 173 5.58 1.30 -18.85
C LYS A 173 5.20 0.11 -19.77
N TYR A 174 4.04 0.14 -20.44
CA TYR A 174 3.46 -1.04 -21.11
C TYR A 174 2.72 -0.78 -22.44
N ASP A 175 3.12 0.19 -23.25
CA ASP A 175 2.57 0.34 -24.62
C ASP A 175 3.59 -0.16 -25.64
N LYS A 176 3.56 -1.48 -25.89
CA LYS A 176 3.95 -2.02 -27.19
C LYS A 176 2.91 -3.04 -27.64
N LYS A 177 2.39 -2.76 -28.84
CA LYS A 177 1.70 -3.70 -29.72
C LYS A 177 2.48 -5.00 -29.88
#